data_AF-A0A4Y2ER22-F1
#
_entry.id   AF-A0A4Y2ER22-F1
#
_cell.length_a   1.000
_cell.length_b   1.000
_cell.length_c   1.000
_cell.angle_alpha   90.00
_cell.angle_beta   90.00
_cell.angle_gamma   90.00
#
_symmetry.space_group_name_H-M   'P 1'
#
loop_
_entity.id
_entity.type
_entity.pdbx_description
1 polymer ?
#
loop_
_entity_poly.entity_id
_entity_poly.type
_entity_poly.pdbx_seq_one_letter_code
_entity_poly.pdbx_strand_id
1 'polypeptide(L)'
;MENVERKPCAFKEGDTVRISKAKLTFEKGYETNWTEELFTVSECVKRNPLVYRVKDLLGEDIQGTFYAQELQKVEKNSHFPIEKILRKRIKNNSSEYFVKFKGYPKKFNSWVAASDMISI
;
A
#
# COMPACT_ATOMS: atom_id res chain seq x y z
N MET A 1 3.86 34.76 -23.93
CA MET A 1 3.36 33.42 -23.55
C MET A 1 4.29 32.93 -22.46
N GLU A 2 3.78 32.83 -21.23
CA GLU A 2 4.58 32.46 -20.06
C GLU A 2 5.01 30.99 -20.20
N ASN A 3 6.32 30.74 -20.21
CA ASN A 3 6.86 29.38 -20.16
C ASN A 3 6.55 28.81 -18.78
N VAL A 4 5.42 28.11 -18.65
CA VAL A 4 5.09 27.39 -17.41
C VAL A 4 6.07 26.22 -17.29
N GLU A 5 7.15 26.40 -16.52
CA GLU A 5 8.03 25.31 -16.13
C GLU A 5 7.20 24.21 -15.45
N ARG A 6 7.07 23.07 -16.14
CA ARG A 6 6.32 21.94 -15.62
C ARG A 6 7.14 21.27 -14.53
N LYS A 7 6.65 21.32 -13.30
CA LYS A 7 7.28 20.64 -12.15
C LYS A 7 7.51 19.14 -12.48
N PRO A 8 8.68 18.56 -12.15
CA PRO A 8 8.92 17.14 -12.38
C PRO A 8 8.07 16.27 -11.46
N CYS A 9 7.77 15.05 -11.90
CA CYS A 9 7.12 14.04 -11.07
C CYS A 9 8.04 13.63 -9.92
N ALA A 10 7.50 13.63 -8.71
CA ALA A 10 8.19 13.21 -7.49
C ALA A 10 8.35 11.68 -7.40
N PHE A 11 7.39 10.94 -7.95
CA PHE A 11 7.39 9.47 -8.00
C PHE A 11 7.48 8.98 -9.44
N LYS A 12 8.11 7.82 -9.62
CA LYS A 12 8.22 7.14 -10.91
C LYS A 12 7.26 5.96 -10.98
N GLU A 13 6.90 5.56 -12.19
CA GLU A 13 6.14 4.33 -12.40
C GLU A 13 6.90 3.13 -11.82
N GLY A 14 6.19 2.26 -11.09
CA GLY A 14 6.78 1.14 -10.36
C GLY A 14 7.26 1.45 -8.94
N ASP A 15 7.25 2.72 -8.50
CA ASP A 15 7.53 3.05 -7.10
C ASP A 15 6.43 2.51 -6.19
N THR A 16 6.83 1.86 -5.08
CA THR A 16 5.91 1.41 -4.03
C THR A 16 5.60 2.56 -3.08
N VAL A 17 4.33 2.81 -2.82
CA VAL A 17 3.85 3.93 -2.01
C VAL A 17 2.73 3.52 -1.04
N ARG A 18 2.57 4.28 0.05
CA ARG A 18 1.37 4.31 0.90
C ARG A 18 0.52 5.52 0.57
N ILE A 19 -0.77 5.42 0.82
CA ILE A 19 -1.73 6.52 0.64
C ILE A 19 -2.07 7.11 2.02
N SER A 20 -2.27 8.42 2.09
CA SER A 20 -2.74 9.05 3.34
C SER A 20 -4.16 8.59 3.68
N LYS A 21 -4.42 8.31 4.96
CA LYS A 21 -5.78 8.03 5.46
C LYS A 21 -6.63 9.30 5.38
N ALA A 22 -7.92 9.11 5.11
CA ALA A 22 -8.90 10.17 5.24
C ALA A 22 -9.08 10.50 6.72
N LYS A 23 -8.71 11.72 7.12
CA LYS A 23 -8.83 12.15 8.52
C LYS A 23 -10.29 12.26 8.93
N LEU A 24 -10.66 11.61 10.02
CA LEU A 24 -11.94 11.82 10.69
C LEU A 24 -11.85 13.02 11.66
N THR A 25 -12.99 13.65 11.95
CA THR A 25 -13.11 14.84 12.82
C THR A 25 -12.58 14.65 14.23
N PHE A 26 -12.41 13.41 14.69
CA PHE A 26 -11.97 13.05 16.05
C PHE A 26 -10.75 12.12 16.07
N GLU A 27 -9.92 12.13 15.02
CA GLU A 27 -8.69 11.33 15.02
C GLU A 27 -7.69 11.83 16.07
N LYS A 28 -7.15 10.88 16.83
CA LYS A 28 -6.14 11.16 17.85
C LYS A 28 -4.80 11.40 17.15
N GLY A 29 -4.14 12.52 17.50
CA GLY A 29 -2.93 12.96 16.80
C GLY A 29 -1.71 12.02 16.86
N TYR A 30 -1.73 10.98 17.70
CA TYR A 30 -0.67 9.97 17.76
C TYR A 30 -0.85 8.82 16.75
N GLU A 31 -2.00 8.71 16.08
CA GLU A 31 -2.24 7.64 15.11
C GLU A 31 -1.57 7.93 13.76
N THR A 32 -1.04 6.89 13.11
CA THR A 32 -0.36 7.04 11.81
C THR A 32 -1.36 7.43 10.71
N ASN A 33 -1.06 8.53 10.01
CA ASN A 33 -1.86 9.09 8.91
C ASN A 33 -1.73 8.32 7.57
N TRP A 34 -1.07 7.17 7.54
CA TRP A 34 -0.82 6.39 6.32
C TRP A 34 -1.55 5.06 6.37
N THR A 35 -2.05 4.59 5.22
CA THR A 35 -2.62 3.24 5.09
C THR A 35 -1.57 2.17 5.34
N GLU A 36 -2.00 1.01 5.82
CA GLU A 36 -1.14 -0.17 5.94
C GLU A 36 -0.92 -0.86 4.58
N GLU A 37 -1.91 -0.74 3.69
CA GLU A 37 -1.86 -1.24 2.31
C GLU A 37 -0.82 -0.49 1.48
N LEU A 38 -0.05 -1.26 0.70
CA LEU A 38 0.93 -0.77 -0.26
C LEU A 38 0.36 -0.76 -1.66
N PHE A 39 0.75 0.25 -2.42
CA PHE A 39 0.34 0.48 -3.80
C PHE A 39 1.55 0.71 -4.67
N THR A 40 1.38 0.54 -5.98
CA THR A 40 2.40 0.83 -6.98
C THR A 40 1.96 2.02 -7.81
N VAL A 41 2.83 3.00 -8.00
CA VAL A 41 2.56 4.12 -8.91
C VAL A 41 2.45 3.60 -10.34
N SER A 42 1.31 3.82 -10.98
CA SER A 42 1.05 3.38 -12.35
C SER A 42 1.32 4.46 -13.37
N GLU A 43 1.01 5.72 -13.05
CA GLU A 43 1.18 6.84 -13.97
C GLU A 43 1.33 8.16 -13.19
N CYS A 44 2.23 9.02 -13.66
CA CYS A 44 2.25 10.44 -13.28
C CYS A 44 1.53 11.28 -14.33
N VAL A 45 0.35 11.78 -13.99
CA VAL A 45 -0.48 12.61 -14.87
C VAL A 45 -0.03 14.07 -14.75
N LYS A 46 0.58 14.57 -15.83
CA LYS A 46 1.11 15.94 -15.94
C LYS A 46 0.00 16.98 -16.16
N ARG A 47 -0.89 17.14 -15.19
CA ARG A 47 -1.88 18.24 -15.11
C ARG A 47 -1.44 19.31 -14.08
N ASN A 48 -2.15 20.43 -14.00
CA ASN A 48 -1.91 21.44 -12.96
C ASN A 48 -3.08 21.43 -11.96
N PRO A 49 -2.92 20.92 -10.72
CA PRO A 49 -1.70 20.37 -10.11
C PRO A 49 -1.40 18.91 -10.51
N LEU A 50 -0.13 18.50 -10.43
CA LEU A 50 0.31 17.13 -10.74
C LEU A 50 -0.41 16.09 -9.89
N VAL A 51 -0.84 15.00 -10.51
CA VAL A 51 -1.45 13.87 -9.80
C VAL A 51 -0.93 12.53 -10.28
N TYR A 52 -1.17 11.51 -9.48
CA TYR A 52 -0.71 10.15 -9.71
C TYR A 52 -1.88 9.20 -9.71
N ARG A 53 -1.80 8.19 -10.57
CA ARG A 53 -2.61 6.98 -10.49
C ARG A 53 -1.78 5.89 -9.83
N VAL A 54 -2.46 5.03 -9.09
CA VAL A 54 -1.82 3.93 -8.36
C VAL A 54 -2.63 2.65 -8.56
N LYS A 55 -1.93 1.53 -8.46
CA LYS A 55 -2.48 0.18 -8.51
C LYS A 55 -2.22 -0.53 -7.19
N ASP A 56 -3.05 -1.49 -6.84
CA ASP A 56 -2.75 -2.38 -5.73
C ASP A 56 -1.62 -3.38 -6.08
N LEU A 57 -1.28 -4.26 -5.14
CA LEU A 57 -0.25 -5.28 -5.35
C LEU A 57 -0.66 -6.41 -6.32
N LEU A 58 -1.95 -6.53 -6.68
CA LEU A 58 -2.44 -7.45 -7.71
C LEU A 58 -2.54 -6.79 -9.10
N GLY A 59 -2.21 -5.50 -9.20
CA GLY A 59 -2.25 -4.73 -10.44
C GLY A 59 -3.61 -4.12 -10.78
N GLU A 60 -4.57 -4.16 -9.85
CA GLU A 60 -5.87 -3.51 -10.01
C GLU A 60 -5.76 -2.00 -9.80
N ASP A 61 -6.31 -1.20 -10.71
CA ASP A 61 -6.30 0.26 -10.61
C ASP A 61 -7.17 0.74 -9.44
N ILE A 62 -6.58 1.60 -8.60
CA ILE A 62 -7.33 2.28 -7.55
C ILE A 62 -8.10 3.45 -8.17
N GLN A 63 -9.39 3.51 -7.88
CA GLN A 63 -10.23 4.59 -8.39
C GLN A 63 -9.81 5.95 -7.82
N GLY A 64 -9.64 6.92 -8.70
CA GLY A 64 -9.28 8.30 -8.34
C GLY A 64 -7.86 8.68 -8.77
N THR A 65 -7.40 9.83 -8.28
CA THR A 65 -6.05 10.35 -8.51
C THR A 65 -5.56 10.99 -7.23
N PHE A 66 -4.28 10.82 -6.92
CA PHE A 66 -3.67 11.28 -5.67
C PHE A 66 -2.66 12.39 -5.93
N TYR A 67 -2.58 13.35 -5.02
CA TYR A 67 -1.52 14.35 -5.01
C TYR A 67 -0.22 13.76 -4.45
N ALA A 68 0.91 14.39 -4.76
CA ALA A 68 2.21 13.95 -4.25
C ALA A 68 2.26 13.90 -2.70
N GLN A 69 1.57 14.82 -2.02
CA GLN A 69 1.50 14.89 -0.56
C GLN A 69 0.67 13.77 0.09
N GLU A 70 -0.20 13.13 -0.70
CA GLU A 70 -1.04 12.01 -0.26
C GLU A 70 -0.34 10.67 -0.48
N LEU A 71 0.89 10.68 -0.99
CA LEU A 71 1.70 9.50 -1.28
C LEU A 71 3.02 9.53 -0.49
N GLN A 72 3.36 8.39 0.11
CA GLN A 72 4.65 8.20 0.77
C GLN A 72 5.36 7.01 0.13
N LYS A 73 6.56 7.22 -0.42
CA LYS A 73 7.39 6.14 -0.95
C LYS A 73 7.85 5.21 0.18
N VAL A 74 7.78 3.91 -0.08
CA VAL A 74 8.19 2.85 0.85
C VAL A 74 9.23 1.95 0.18
N GLU A 75 10.20 1.47 0.96
CA GLU A 75 11.17 0.49 0.49
C GLU A 75 10.58 -0.93 0.43
N LYS A 76 11.11 -1.77 -0.47
CA LYS A 76 10.58 -3.11 -0.73
C LYS A 76 10.75 -4.11 0.43
N ASN A 77 11.47 -3.76 1.50
CA ASN A 77 11.63 -4.61 2.70
C ASN A 77 10.38 -4.55 3.60
N SER A 78 9.21 -4.71 2.99
CA SER A 78 7.94 -4.46 3.64
C SER A 78 7.50 -5.68 4.45
N HIS A 79 7.46 -5.51 5.77
CA HIS A 79 6.76 -6.42 6.66
C HIS A 79 5.25 -6.21 6.51
N PHE A 80 4.49 -7.31 6.43
CA PHE A 80 3.02 -7.28 6.34
C PHE A 80 2.42 -7.72 7.67
N PRO A 81 1.93 -6.79 8.51
CA PRO A 81 1.36 -7.15 9.81
C PRO A 81 0.15 -8.07 9.62
N ILE A 82 0.07 -9.14 10.40
CA ILE A 82 -1.06 -10.07 10.38
C ILE A 82 -2.12 -9.55 11.34
N GLU A 83 -3.35 -9.40 10.84
CA GLU A 83 -4.53 -9.05 11.63
C GLU A 83 -5.08 -10.28 12.35
N LYS A 84 -5.21 -11.39 11.62
CA LYS A 84 -5.83 -12.61 12.13
C LYS A 84 -5.35 -13.85 11.37
N ILE A 85 -5.12 -14.93 12.10
CA ILE A 85 -4.99 -16.27 11.52
C ILE A 85 -6.40 -16.85 11.36
N LEU A 86 -6.75 -17.21 10.14
CA LEU A 86 -8.08 -17.72 9.77
C LEU A 86 -8.13 -19.25 9.78
N ARG A 87 -7.06 -19.91 9.33
CA ARG A 87 -6.95 -21.38 9.27
C ARG A 87 -5.50 -21.83 9.46
N LYS A 88 -5.33 -23.09 9.83
CA LYS A 88 -4.05 -23.80 9.89
C LYS A 88 -4.14 -25.08 9.06
N ARG A 89 -3.08 -25.44 8.34
CA ARG A 89 -2.95 -26.74 7.69
C ARG A 89 -1.52 -27.26 7.81
N ILE A 90 -1.36 -28.56 7.58
CA ILE A 90 -0.05 -29.18 7.40
C ILE A 90 0.05 -29.59 5.93
N LYS A 91 1.08 -29.13 5.24
CA LYS A 91 1.39 -29.45 3.84
C LYS A 91 2.84 -29.87 3.76
N ASN A 92 3.12 -31.06 3.20
CA ASN A 92 4.48 -31.59 3.07
C ASN A 92 5.29 -31.55 4.39
N ASN A 93 4.66 -31.95 5.50
CA ASN A 93 5.26 -31.91 6.84
C ASN A 93 5.61 -30.51 7.37
N SER A 94 5.18 -29.44 6.69
CA SER A 94 5.32 -28.05 7.14
C SER A 94 3.97 -27.45 7.55
N SER A 95 3.97 -26.63 8.61
CA SER A 95 2.78 -25.89 9.04
C SER A 95 2.62 -24.62 8.21
N GLU A 96 1.43 -24.43 7.64
CA GLU A 96 1.03 -23.21 6.95
C GLU A 96 -0.21 -22.60 7.63
N TYR A 97 -0.29 -21.27 7.59
CA TYR A 97 -1.38 -20.50 8.17
C TYR A 97 -2.06 -19.65 7.09
N PHE A 98 -3.38 -19.72 7.02
CA PHE A 98 -4.17 -18.83 6.17
C PHE A 98 -4.40 -17.53 6.93
N VAL A 99 -3.83 -16.43 6.48
CA VAL A 99 -3.77 -15.18 7.24
C VAL A 99 -4.59 -14.08 6.58
N LYS A 100 -5.15 -13.20 7.42
CA LYS A 100 -5.70 -11.90 7.05
C LYS A 100 -4.64 -10.85 7.39
N PHE A 101 -4.11 -10.16 6.39
CA PHE A 101 -3.18 -9.06 6.60
C PHE A 101 -3.90 -7.80 7.05
N LYS A 102 -3.30 -7.08 8.00
CA LYS A 102 -3.86 -5.87 8.61
C LYS A 102 -3.92 -4.73 7.60
N GLY A 103 -5.12 -4.19 7.42
CA GLY A 103 -5.36 -3.09 6.49
C GLY A 103 -5.37 -3.48 5.00
N TYR A 104 -5.29 -4.77 4.67
CA TYR A 104 -5.47 -5.27 3.31
C TYR A 104 -6.87 -5.86 3.09
N PRO A 105 -7.45 -5.76 1.89
CA PRO A 105 -8.68 -6.46 1.53
C PRO A 105 -8.56 -7.99 1.60
N LYS A 106 -9.70 -8.70 1.78
CA LYS A 106 -9.72 -10.18 1.91
C LYS A 106 -9.15 -10.94 0.71
N LYS A 107 -9.12 -10.32 -0.48
CA LYS A 107 -8.51 -10.91 -1.69
C LYS A 107 -7.01 -11.18 -1.53
N PHE A 108 -6.34 -10.48 -0.61
CA PHE A 108 -4.93 -10.69 -0.28
C PHE A 108 -4.68 -11.79 0.74
N ASN A 109 -5.72 -12.42 1.29
CA ASN A 109 -5.53 -13.50 2.24
C ASN A 109 -4.80 -14.66 1.56
N SER A 110 -3.71 -15.12 2.17
CA SER A 110 -2.85 -16.15 1.59
C SER A 110 -2.42 -17.16 2.64
N TRP A 111 -1.96 -18.32 2.16
CA TRP A 111 -1.27 -19.29 2.99
C TRP A 111 0.19 -18.87 3.14
N VAL A 112 0.65 -18.69 4.37
CA VAL A 112 2.02 -18.30 4.72
C VAL A 112 2.65 -19.45 5.50
N ALA A 113 3.89 -19.79 5.18
CA ALA A 113 4.63 -20.81 5.91
C ALA A 113 4.99 -20.33 7.31
N ALA A 114 5.00 -21.24 8.29
CA ALA A 114 5.40 -20.90 9.65
C ALA A 114 6.82 -20.30 9.73
N SER A 115 7.71 -20.66 8.80
CA SER A 115 9.08 -20.12 8.68
C SER A 115 9.13 -18.65 8.32
N ASP A 116 8.12 -18.15 7.60
CA ASP A 116 8.07 -16.78 7.09
C ASP A 116 7.34 -15.85 8.07
N MET A 117 6.80 -16.41 9.16
CA MET A 117 6.15 -15.66 10.22
C MET A 117 7.17 -15.24 11.27
N ILE A 118 7.31 -13.92 11.45
CA ILE A 118 8.13 -13.35 12.52
C ILE A 118 7.19 -12.91 13.65
N SER A 119 7.42 -13.45 14.84
CA SER A 119 6.78 -12.94 16.06
C SER A 119 7.60 -11.76 16.56
N ILE A 120 6.96 -10.60 16.66
CA ILE A 120 7.53 -9.35 17.21
C ILE A 120 6.97 -9.14 18.61
#